data_AF-A0AB36G6U7-F1
#
_entry.id   AF-A0AB36G6U7-F1
#
_cell.length_a   1.000
_cell.length_b   1.000
_cell.length_c   1.000
_cell.angle_alpha   90.00
_cell.angle_beta   90.00
_cell.angle_gamma   90.00
#
_symmetry.space_group_name_H-M   'P 1'
#
loop_
_entity.id
_entity.type
_entity.pdbx_description
1 polymer ?
#
loop_
_entity_poly.entity_id
_entity_poly.type
_entity_poly.pdbx_seq_one_letter_code
_entity_poly.pdbx_strand_id
1 'polypeptide(L)'
;MISTFVAIIFEMIRYKSVVETLNSIMIFFKGMGHLFVITVSLIVCGQVFASGLLSVGFVDTLIEFCKNAGFGVLAIIIAVSILLAVCAFLMGSGNAAFFSFAPLIPNIAKHFGVETITMIAPIQIMTGFGRCVSPIAPAILAISAIAKVSPFAVVKRTAIPMLVAAIVNVIMTYIYL
;
A
#
# COMPACT_ATOMS: atom_id res chain seq x y z
N MET A 1 -11.17 11.99 14.82
CA MET A 1 -12.44 12.27 15.53
C MET A 1 -12.50 13.69 16.07
N ILE A 2 -11.45 14.21 16.71
CA ILE A 2 -11.42 15.62 17.19
C ILE A 2 -11.68 16.61 16.04
N SER A 3 -11.09 16.40 14.87
CA SER A 3 -11.34 17.23 13.68
C SER A 3 -12.79 17.22 13.20
N THR A 4 -13.48 16.07 13.28
CA THR A 4 -14.90 15.94 12.91
C THR A 4 -15.78 16.70 13.91
N PHE A 5 -15.53 16.58 15.21
CA PHE A 5 -16.27 17.34 16.22
C PHE A 5 -16.11 18.85 16.06
N VAL A 6 -14.88 19.31 15.82
CA VAL A 6 -14.61 20.73 15.55
C VAL A 6 -15.30 21.17 14.27
N ALA A 7 -15.21 20.40 13.19
CA ALA A 7 -15.90 20.69 11.93
C ALA A 7 -17.41 20.84 12.13
N ILE A 8 -18.05 19.94 12.87
CA ILE A 8 -19.50 19.98 13.17
C ILE A 8 -19.89 21.27 13.88
N ILE A 9 -19.10 21.73 14.86
CA ILE A 9 -19.37 22.99 15.58
C ILE A 9 -19.32 24.16 14.61
N PHE A 10 -18.28 24.23 13.77
CA PHE A 10 -18.17 25.29 12.75
C PHE A 10 -19.26 25.22 11.69
N GLU A 11 -19.68 24.03 11.27
CA GLU A 11 -20.74 23.82 10.28
C GLU A 11 -22.12 24.19 10.83
N MET A 12 -22.37 23.91 12.12
CA MET A 12 -23.59 24.30 12.82
C MET A 12 -23.69 25.83 12.96
N ILE A 13 -22.58 26.51 13.25
CA ILE A 13 -22.51 27.98 13.29
C ILE A 13 -22.71 28.59 11.90
N ARG A 14 -22.10 28.00 10.86
CA ARG A 14 -22.18 28.50 9.47
C ARG A 14 -23.59 28.39 8.89
N TYR A 15 -24.20 27.21 8.99
CA TYR A 15 -25.50 26.96 8.38
C TYR A 15 -26.68 27.36 9.27
N LYS A 16 -26.44 27.63 10.57
CA LYS A 16 -27.46 27.96 11.57
C LYS A 16 -28.65 26.98 11.60
N SER A 17 -28.45 25.78 11.07
CA SER A 17 -29.45 24.74 10.87
C SER A 17 -28.85 23.39 11.23
N VAL A 18 -29.45 22.72 12.21
CA VAL A 18 -29.01 21.39 12.66
C VAL A 18 -29.19 20.35 11.56
N VAL A 19 -30.23 20.50 10.73
CA VAL A 19 -30.58 19.54 9.68
C VAL A 19 -29.51 19.52 8.58
N GLU A 20 -29.01 20.68 8.16
CA GLU A 20 -27.95 20.74 7.14
C GLU A 20 -26.62 20.20 7.67
N THR A 21 -26.28 20.49 8.93
CA THR A 21 -25.09 19.90 9.58
C THR A 21 -25.17 18.38 9.65
N LEU A 22 -26.34 17.82 9.98
CA LEU A 22 -26.54 16.36 9.98
C LEU A 22 -26.39 15.75 8.59
N ASN A 23 -26.81 16.45 7.53
CA ASN A 23 -26.61 16.00 6.15
C ASN A 23 -25.12 15.98 5.76
N SER A 24 -24.34 17.00 6.11
CA SER A 24 -22.88 17.00 5.91
C SER A 24 -22.19 15.84 6.63
N ILE A 25 -22.59 15.58 7.88
CA ILE A 25 -22.10 14.45 8.67
C ILE A 25 -22.45 13.12 7.99
N MET A 26 -23.66 13.01 7.43
CA MET A 26 -24.09 11.79 6.73
C MET A 26 -23.23 11.50 5.49
N ILE A 27 -22.81 12.54 4.76
CA ILE A 27 -21.87 12.41 3.63
C ILE A 27 -20.51 11.88 4.13
N PHE A 28 -20.01 12.43 5.23
CA PHE A 28 -18.77 11.97 5.86
C PHE A 28 -18.85 10.49 6.25
N PHE A 29 -19.91 10.08 6.95
CA PHE A 29 -20.10 8.67 7.33
C PHE A 29 -20.29 7.74 6.13
N LYS A 30 -21.01 8.17 5.08
CA LYS A 30 -21.13 7.39 3.83
C LYS A 30 -19.76 7.20 3.16
N GLY A 31 -18.95 8.24 3.09
CA GLY A 31 -17.60 8.18 2.55
C GLY A 31 -16.69 7.23 3.35
N MET A 32 -16.73 7.31 4.68
CA MET A 32 -16.02 6.39 5.56
C MET A 32 -16.48 4.94 5.39
N GLY A 33 -17.80 4.70 5.34
CA GLY A 33 -18.37 3.37 5.15
C GLY A 33 -17.92 2.72 3.85
N HIS A 34 -17.88 3.48 2.75
CA HIS A 34 -17.38 3.01 1.47
C HIS A 34 -15.90 2.58 1.52
N LEU A 35 -15.04 3.41 2.13
CA LEU A 35 -13.61 3.08 2.28
C LEU A 35 -13.38 1.90 3.23
N PHE A 36 -14.19 1.79 4.28
CA PHE A 36 -14.15 0.67 5.22
C PHE A 36 -14.46 -0.64 4.48
N VAL A 37 -15.56 -0.70 3.73
CA VAL A 37 -15.95 -1.90 2.98
C VAL A 37 -14.85 -2.32 1.99
N ILE A 38 -14.30 -1.39 1.21
CA ILE A 38 -13.23 -1.70 0.24
C ILE A 38 -12.00 -2.27 0.94
N THR A 39 -11.52 -1.58 1.99
CA THR A 39 -10.26 -1.94 2.65
C THR A 39 -10.39 -3.26 3.40
N VAL A 40 -11.48 -3.44 4.17
CA VAL A 40 -11.71 -4.67 4.93
C VAL A 40 -11.91 -5.85 4.00
N SER A 41 -12.64 -5.70 2.89
CA SER A 41 -12.81 -6.79 1.93
C SER A 41 -11.47 -7.25 1.35
N LEU A 42 -10.56 -6.32 1.02
CA LEU A 42 -9.23 -6.65 0.53
C LEU A 42 -8.38 -7.36 1.59
N ILE A 43 -8.43 -6.90 2.85
CA ILE A 43 -7.70 -7.54 3.95
C ILE A 43 -8.21 -8.97 4.17
N VAL A 44 -9.53 -9.16 4.21
CA VAL A 44 -10.13 -10.50 4.40
C VAL A 44 -9.75 -11.42 3.24
N CYS A 45 -9.86 -10.96 2.00
CA CYS A 45 -9.41 -11.74 0.83
C CYS A 45 -7.92 -12.08 0.90
N GLY A 46 -7.07 -11.11 1.28
CA GLY A 46 -5.64 -11.31 1.46
C GLY A 46 -5.32 -12.29 2.59
N GLN A 47 -6.07 -12.28 3.69
CA GLN A 47 -5.93 -13.23 4.79
C GLN A 47 -6.32 -14.65 4.38
N VAL A 48 -7.41 -14.82 3.63
CA VAL A 48 -7.82 -16.13 3.09
C VAL A 48 -6.76 -16.65 2.11
N PHE A 49 -6.27 -15.79 1.21
CA PHE A 49 -5.18 -16.12 0.30
C PHE A 49 -3.90 -16.54 1.04
N ALA A 50 -3.49 -15.76 2.04
CA ALA A 50 -2.32 -16.04 2.86
C ALA A 50 -2.46 -17.36 3.63
N SER A 51 -3.63 -17.60 4.22
CA SER A 51 -3.94 -18.84 4.92
C SER A 51 -3.90 -20.05 3.98
N GLY A 52 -4.37 -19.89 2.73
CA GLY A 52 -4.25 -20.91 1.69
C GLY A 52 -2.78 -21.25 1.36
N LEU A 53 -1.93 -20.24 1.15
CA LEU A 53 -0.51 -20.45 0.87
C LEU A 53 0.25 -21.10 2.04
N LEU A 54 -0.09 -20.72 3.28
CA LEU A 54 0.47 -21.35 4.48
C LEU A 54 0.01 -22.81 4.60
N SER A 55 -1.27 -23.09 4.34
CA SER A 55 -1.82 -24.45 4.44
C SER A 55 -1.22 -25.42 3.42
N VAL A 56 -0.81 -24.92 2.25
CA VAL A 56 -0.14 -25.71 1.20
C VAL A 56 1.38 -25.81 1.45
N GLY A 57 1.92 -25.15 2.48
CA GLY A 57 3.37 -25.16 2.78
C GLY A 57 4.22 -24.38 1.77
N PHE A 58 3.60 -23.53 0.94
CA PHE A 58 4.30 -22.77 -0.09
C PHE A 58 5.29 -21.78 0.51
N VAL A 59 4.88 -21.08 1.57
CA VAL A 59 5.71 -20.07 2.26
C VAL A 59 6.96 -20.71 2.85
N ASP A 60 6.81 -21.85 3.53
CA ASP A 60 7.93 -22.56 4.17
C ASP A 60 8.91 -23.08 3.12
N THR A 61 8.42 -23.66 2.03
CA THR A 61 9.24 -24.12 0.90
C THR A 61 10.03 -22.98 0.26
N LEU A 62 9.39 -21.81 0.07
CA LEU A 62 10.04 -20.63 -0.49
C LEU A 62 11.13 -20.10 0.45
N ILE A 63 10.87 -20.07 1.75
CA ILE A 63 11.83 -19.65 2.77
C ILE A 63 13.03 -20.59 2.81
N GLU A 64 12.80 -21.90 2.76
CA GLU A 64 13.86 -22.90 2.76
C GLU A 64 14.72 -22.79 1.49
N PHE A 65 14.10 -22.56 0.34
CA PHE A 65 14.81 -22.23 -0.89
C PHE A 65 15.67 -20.96 -0.75
N CYS A 66 15.12 -19.90 -0.17
CA CYS A 66 15.85 -18.66 0.06
C CYS A 66 17.04 -18.85 1.02
N LYS A 67 16.86 -19.62 2.09
CA LYS A 67 17.92 -19.94 3.06
C LYS A 67 19.02 -20.79 2.41
N ASN A 68 18.66 -21.81 1.63
CA ASN A 68 19.61 -22.67 0.91
C ASN A 68 20.37 -21.92 -0.20
N ALA A 69 19.73 -20.93 -0.83
CA ALA A 69 20.38 -20.05 -1.80
C ALA A 69 21.29 -18.99 -1.14
N GLY A 70 21.36 -18.93 0.19
CA GLY A 70 22.18 -17.97 0.93
C GLY A 70 21.62 -16.54 0.93
N PHE A 71 20.34 -16.34 0.61
CA PHE A 71 19.72 -15.03 0.66
C PHE A 71 19.55 -14.57 2.12
N GLY A 72 20.29 -13.52 2.49
CA GLY A 72 20.10 -12.84 3.78
C GLY A 72 18.77 -12.10 3.86
N VAL A 73 18.43 -11.62 5.06
CA VAL A 73 17.16 -10.90 5.34
C VAL A 73 16.93 -9.73 4.37
N LEU A 74 17.99 -8.97 4.08
CA LEU A 74 17.93 -7.85 3.15
C LEU A 74 17.48 -8.27 1.74
N ALA A 75 17.97 -9.39 1.23
CA ALA A 75 17.64 -9.87 -0.11
C ALA A 75 16.15 -10.24 -0.23
N ILE A 76 15.57 -10.76 0.85
CA ILE A 76 14.15 -11.12 0.91
C ILE A 76 13.28 -9.89 0.99
N ILE A 77 13.67 -8.90 1.80
CA ILE A 77 12.98 -7.61 1.85
C ILE A 77 12.95 -6.98 0.45
N ILE A 78 14.09 -6.97 -0.25
CA ILE A 78 14.17 -6.44 -1.62
C ILE A 78 13.29 -7.25 -2.57
N ALA A 79 13.35 -8.58 -2.54
CA ALA A 79 12.57 -9.45 -3.43
C ALA A 79 11.05 -9.25 -3.24
N VAL A 80 10.57 -9.25 -2.00
CA VAL A 80 9.15 -9.01 -1.68
C VAL A 80 8.76 -7.58 -2.02
N SER A 81 9.63 -6.60 -1.80
CA SER A 81 9.39 -5.20 -2.16
C SER A 81 9.23 -5.02 -3.67
N ILE A 82 10.07 -5.67 -4.48
CA ILE A 82 9.99 -5.64 -5.95
C ILE A 82 8.71 -6.33 -6.42
N LEU A 83 8.41 -7.52 -5.89
CA LEU A 83 7.18 -8.25 -6.20
C LEU A 83 5.95 -7.37 -5.97
N LEU A 84 5.86 -6.75 -4.80
CA LEU A 84 4.74 -5.89 -4.45
C LEU A 84 4.71 -4.58 -5.25
N ALA A 85 5.86 -4.00 -5.60
CA ALA A 85 5.91 -2.86 -6.51
C ALA A 85 5.37 -3.21 -7.90
N VAL A 86 5.68 -4.40 -8.43
CA VAL A 86 5.13 -4.89 -9.70
C VAL A 86 3.63 -5.12 -9.59
N CYS A 87 3.16 -5.76 -8.51
CA CYS A 87 1.72 -5.92 -8.26
C CYS A 87 1.02 -4.55 -8.18
N ALA A 88 1.59 -3.58 -7.45
CA ALA A 88 1.04 -2.23 -7.34
C ALA A 88 1.03 -1.49 -8.69
N PHE A 89 2.05 -1.70 -9.53
CA PHE A 89 2.09 -1.17 -10.88
C PHE A 89 0.94 -1.73 -11.73
N LEU A 90 0.75 -3.06 -11.70
CA LEU A 90 -0.29 -3.76 -12.47
C LEU A 90 -1.72 -3.47 -11.97
N MET A 91 -1.89 -3.23 -10.67
CA MET A 91 -3.19 -2.96 -10.05
C MET A 91 -3.55 -1.47 -10.05
N GLY A 92 -2.59 -0.57 -10.30
CA GLY A 92 -2.79 0.88 -10.17
C GLY A 92 -3.04 1.35 -8.74
N SER A 93 -2.96 0.45 -7.76
CA SER A 93 -3.24 0.70 -6.34
C SER A 93 -2.21 -0.01 -5.45
N GLY A 94 -1.39 0.80 -4.79
CA GLY A 94 -0.40 0.31 -3.82
C GLY A 94 -1.04 -0.29 -2.58
N ASN A 95 -2.16 0.26 -2.11
CA ASN A 95 -2.88 -0.28 -0.96
C ASN A 95 -3.51 -1.65 -1.28
N ALA A 96 -4.06 -1.82 -2.48
CA ALA A 96 -4.65 -3.09 -2.87
C ALA A 96 -3.59 -4.20 -2.96
N ALA A 97 -2.43 -3.90 -3.58
CA ALA A 97 -1.30 -4.82 -3.60
C ALA A 97 -0.80 -5.12 -2.17
N PHE A 98 -0.53 -4.09 -1.37
CA PHE A 98 -0.01 -4.26 -0.02
C PHE A 98 -0.95 -5.08 0.86
N PHE A 99 -2.24 -4.74 0.97
CA PHE A 99 -3.17 -5.46 1.86
C PHE A 99 -3.44 -6.91 1.44
N SER A 100 -3.26 -7.24 0.15
CA SER A 100 -3.43 -8.62 -0.33
C SER A 100 -2.30 -9.55 0.14
N PHE A 101 -1.09 -9.02 0.37
CA PHE A 101 0.08 -9.81 0.78
C PHE A 101 0.62 -9.46 2.16
N ALA A 102 0.18 -8.35 2.77
CA ALA A 102 0.58 -7.94 4.12
C ALA A 102 0.41 -9.04 5.18
N PRO A 103 -0.65 -9.89 5.14
CA PRO A 103 -0.79 -11.00 6.09
C PRO A 103 0.35 -12.05 6.03
N LEU A 104 1.12 -12.10 4.95
CA LEU A 104 2.27 -13.02 4.80
C LEU A 104 3.55 -12.49 5.46
N ILE A 105 3.69 -11.17 5.55
CA ILE A 105 4.92 -10.50 6.02
C ILE A 105 5.31 -10.92 7.45
N PRO A 106 4.39 -10.99 8.44
CA PRO A 106 4.75 -11.43 9.80
C PRO A 106 5.32 -12.85 9.87
N ASN A 107 4.77 -13.78 9.08
CA ASN A 107 5.24 -15.17 9.04
C ASN A 107 6.64 -15.29 8.42
N ILE A 108 6.91 -14.49 7.39
CA ILE A 108 8.25 -14.39 6.78
C ILE A 108 9.22 -13.78 7.80
N ALA A 109 8.88 -12.65 8.43
CA ALA A 109 9.73 -11.98 9.41
C ALA A 109 10.14 -12.90 10.58
N LYS A 110 9.19 -13.70 11.10
CA LYS A 110 9.43 -14.68 12.16
C LYS A 110 10.47 -15.74 11.76
N HIS A 111 10.44 -16.22 10.52
CA HIS A 111 11.39 -17.22 10.02
C HIS A 111 12.82 -16.70 9.85
N PHE A 112 12.98 -15.38 9.71
CA PHE A 112 14.27 -14.70 9.60
C PHE A 112 14.73 -14.06 10.92
N GLY A 113 13.93 -14.20 11.99
CA GLY A 113 14.27 -13.68 13.31
C GLY A 113 14.29 -12.15 13.39
N VAL A 114 13.57 -11.46 12.48
CA VAL A 114 13.52 -9.99 12.44
C VAL A 114 12.15 -9.46 12.87
N GLU A 115 12.16 -8.23 13.38
CA GLU A 115 10.92 -7.55 13.73
C GLU A 115 10.04 -7.35 12.49
N THR A 116 8.73 -7.58 12.62
CA THR A 116 7.82 -7.40 11.48
C THR A 116 7.80 -5.94 10.99
N ILE A 117 7.98 -4.96 11.89
CA ILE A 117 7.96 -3.54 11.52
C ILE A 117 9.13 -3.17 10.58
N THR A 118 10.32 -3.72 10.82
CA THR A 118 11.53 -3.42 10.03
C THR A 118 11.43 -4.02 8.63
N MET A 119 10.66 -5.11 8.49
CA MET A 119 10.35 -5.70 7.19
C MET A 119 9.21 -4.95 6.46
N ILE A 120 8.13 -4.61 7.18
CA ILE A 120 6.90 -4.10 6.57
C ILE A 120 7.04 -2.66 6.06
N ALA A 121 7.79 -1.82 6.78
CA ALA A 121 7.97 -0.41 6.45
C ALA A 121 8.61 -0.20 5.06
N PRO A 122 9.79 -0.78 4.76
CA PRO A 122 10.41 -0.60 3.44
C PRO A 122 9.61 -1.25 2.31
N ILE A 123 8.89 -2.35 2.58
CA ILE A 123 8.00 -3.00 1.62
C ILE A 123 6.83 -2.08 1.27
N GLN A 124 6.18 -1.46 2.26
CA GLN A 124 5.06 -0.55 2.03
C GLN A 124 5.49 0.67 1.19
N ILE A 125 6.65 1.24 1.52
CA ILE A 125 7.22 2.38 0.78
C ILE A 125 7.50 1.98 -0.68
N MET A 126 8.16 0.83 -0.91
CA MET A 126 8.43 0.36 -2.27
C MET A 126 7.14 0.08 -3.06
N THR A 127 6.12 -0.49 -2.41
CA THR A 127 4.81 -0.72 -3.02
C THR A 127 4.18 0.60 -3.49
N GLY A 128 4.37 1.67 -2.71
CA GLY A 128 3.97 3.02 -3.08
C GLY A 128 4.66 3.54 -4.34
N PHE A 129 5.96 3.27 -4.52
CA PHE A 129 6.69 3.66 -5.73
C PHE A 129 6.19 2.94 -6.97
N GLY A 130 5.89 1.64 -6.88
CA GLY A 130 5.27 0.87 -7.96
C GLY A 130 3.96 1.49 -8.45
N ARG A 131 3.12 1.96 -7.52
CA ARG A 131 1.89 2.71 -7.86
C ARG A 131 2.19 4.03 -8.59
N CYS A 132 3.21 4.77 -8.17
CA CYS A 132 3.56 6.07 -8.75
C CYS A 132 4.03 5.98 -10.22
N VAL A 133 4.55 4.82 -10.63
CA VAL A 133 4.92 4.55 -12.02
C VAL A 133 3.83 3.82 -12.81
N SER A 134 2.64 3.62 -12.26
CA SER A 134 1.56 2.92 -12.95
C SER A 134 0.76 3.84 -13.90
N PRO A 135 0.60 3.49 -15.19
CA PRO A 135 -0.17 4.30 -16.14
C PRO A 135 -1.68 4.23 -15.89
N ILE A 136 -2.14 3.26 -15.11
CA ILE A 136 -3.55 3.08 -14.75
C ILE A 136 -3.88 3.62 -13.34
N ALA A 137 -2.89 4.18 -12.63
CA ALA A 137 -3.16 4.80 -11.34
C ALA A 137 -4.10 6.00 -11.50
N PRO A 138 -5.18 6.11 -10.69
CA PRO A 138 -6.17 7.18 -10.83
C PRO A 138 -5.58 8.59 -10.78
N ALA A 139 -4.55 8.80 -9.94
CA ALA A 139 -3.83 10.07 -9.85
C ALA A 139 -3.08 10.42 -11.15
N ILE A 140 -2.44 9.44 -11.79
CA ILE A 140 -1.74 9.64 -13.06
C ILE A 140 -2.74 9.91 -14.18
N LEU A 141 -3.86 9.17 -14.22
CA LEU A 141 -4.95 9.40 -15.17
C LEU A 141 -5.51 10.83 -15.03
N ALA A 142 -5.80 11.27 -13.82
CA ALA A 142 -6.30 12.63 -13.55
C ALA A 142 -5.32 13.72 -14.01
N ILE A 143 -4.02 13.59 -13.67
CA ILE A 143 -2.99 14.56 -14.07
C ILE A 143 -2.81 14.56 -15.59
N SER A 144 -2.80 13.38 -16.22
CA SER A 144 -2.66 13.25 -17.67
C SER A 144 -3.82 13.90 -18.42
N ALA A 145 -5.05 13.80 -17.89
CA ALA A 145 -6.23 14.44 -18.44
C ALA A 145 -6.15 15.97 -18.38
N ILE A 146 -5.71 16.52 -17.23
CA ILE A 146 -5.53 17.97 -17.06
C ILE A 146 -4.42 18.50 -17.98
N ALA A 147 -3.31 17.77 -18.06
CA ALA A 147 -2.15 18.15 -18.88
C ALA A 147 -2.32 17.85 -20.38
N LYS A 148 -3.42 17.19 -20.79
CA LYS A 148 -3.69 16.75 -22.18
C LYS A 148 -2.54 15.94 -22.79
N VAL A 149 -1.90 15.10 -21.99
CA VAL A 149 -0.81 14.21 -22.42
C VAL A 149 -1.19 12.75 -22.16
N SER A 150 -0.53 11.81 -22.84
CA SER A 150 -0.69 10.39 -22.56
C SER A 150 -0.23 10.05 -21.12
N PRO A 151 -0.94 9.17 -20.39
CA PRO A 151 -0.51 8.67 -19.08
C PRO A 151 0.92 8.11 -19.09
N PHE A 152 1.31 7.45 -20.18
CA PHE A 152 2.67 6.91 -20.36
C PHE A 152 3.74 8.00 -20.40
N ALA A 153 3.43 9.20 -20.89
CA ALA A 153 4.35 10.32 -20.89
C ALA A 153 4.61 10.85 -19.47
N VAL A 154 3.57 10.85 -18.62
CA VAL A 154 3.66 11.21 -17.20
C VAL A 154 4.46 10.15 -16.44
N VAL A 155 4.17 8.87 -16.68
CA VAL A 155 4.92 7.74 -16.10
C VAL A 155 6.39 7.81 -16.47
N LYS A 156 6.73 8.07 -17.74
CA LYS A 156 8.13 8.17 -18.18
C LYS A 156 8.91 9.25 -17.44
N ARG A 157 8.27 10.38 -17.12
CA ARG A 157 8.88 11.46 -16.34
C ARG A 157 9.01 11.14 -14.85
N THR A 158 8.04 10.42 -14.30
CA THR A 158 8.02 10.03 -12.87
C THR A 158 8.89 8.81 -12.59
N ALA A 159 9.18 7.96 -13.59
CA ALA A 159 10.01 6.78 -13.45
C ALA A 159 11.42 7.07 -12.93
N ILE A 160 12.06 8.14 -13.42
CA ILE A 160 13.43 8.50 -13.00
C ILE A 160 13.47 8.88 -11.51
N PRO A 161 12.66 9.84 -11.00
CA PRO A 161 12.59 10.12 -9.57
C PRO A 161 12.22 8.89 -8.71
N MET A 162 11.31 8.04 -9.19
CA MET A 162 10.88 6.86 -8.44
C MET A 162 11.97 5.78 -8.38
N LEU A 163 12.78 5.63 -9.42
CA LEU A 163 13.93 4.73 -9.41
C LEU A 163 14.99 5.21 -8.41
N VAL A 164 15.27 6.51 -8.38
CA VAL A 164 16.16 7.11 -7.36
C VAL A 164 15.60 6.87 -5.95
N ALA A 165 14.31 7.13 -5.74
CA ALA A 165 13.65 6.88 -4.45
C ALA A 165 13.69 5.40 -4.04
N ALA A 166 13.55 4.46 -4.99
CA ALA A 166 13.66 3.03 -4.73
C ALA A 166 15.08 2.65 -4.29
N ILE A 167 16.13 3.18 -4.94
CA ILE A 167 17.53 2.95 -4.54
C ILE A 167 17.77 3.51 -3.14
N VAL A 168 17.33 4.75 -2.87
CA VAL A 168 17.45 5.35 -1.53
C VAL A 168 16.72 4.53 -0.48
N ASN A 169 15.52 4.03 -0.78
CA ASN A 169 14.78 3.17 0.14
C ASN A 169 15.53 1.88 0.45
N VAL A 170 16.18 1.25 -0.55
CA VAL A 170 17.01 0.06 -0.32
C VAL A 170 18.24 0.38 0.56
N ILE A 171 18.91 1.50 0.30
CA ILE A 171 20.07 1.94 1.10
C ILE A 171 19.64 2.22 2.54
N MET A 172 18.54 2.94 2.74
CA MET A 172 18.01 3.21 4.07
C MET A 172 17.60 1.91 4.77
N THR A 173 16.94 1.00 4.05
CA THR A 173 16.62 -0.33 4.58
C THR A 173 17.87 -1.02 5.09
N TYR A 174 18.97 -1.01 4.34
CA TYR A 174 20.24 -1.62 4.78
C TYR A 174 20.82 -0.97 6.04
N ILE A 175 20.68 0.34 6.22
CA ILE A 175 21.22 1.07 7.39
C ILE A 175 20.38 0.81 8.65
N TYR A 176 19.06 0.65 8.50
CA TYR A 176 18.13 0.47 9.63
C TYR A 176 17.77 -1.00 9.91
N LEU A 177 18.33 -1.95 9.15
CA LEU A 177 18.19 -3.40 9.39
C LEU A 177 19.25 -3.90 10.38
#